data_AF-A0A6L9ETZ8-F1
#
_entry.id   AF-A0A6L9ETZ8-F1
#
_cell.length_a   1.000
_cell.length_b   1.000
_cell.length_c   1.000
_cell.angle_alpha   90.00
_cell.angle_beta   90.00
_cell.angle_gamma   90.00
#
_symmetry.space_group_name_H-M   'P 1'
#
loop_
_entity.id
_entity.type
_entity.pdbx_description
1 polymer ?
#
loop_
_entity_poly.entity_id
_entity_poly.type
_entity_poly.pdbx_seq_one_letter_code
_entity_poly.pdbx_strand_id
1 'polypeptide(L)'
;MVYYKYKKEKLESKFSESKVFLLKIKECIKRNPDGTDDIIDEAMISYFNSFCEFIIDMCETYLVTTENYIPNKSGPEIIELSSDFGFISKEDSKKL
;
A
#
# COMPACT_ATOMS: atom_id res chain seq x y z
N MET A 1 -12.73 23.82 1.60
CA MET A 1 -11.26 23.77 1.33
C MET A 1 -10.45 23.02 2.40
N VAL A 2 -10.85 23.05 3.68
CA VAL A 2 -10.12 22.36 4.78
C VAL A 2 -10.16 20.82 4.65
N TYR A 3 -11.29 20.26 4.21
CA TYR A 3 -11.49 18.80 4.06
C TYR A 3 -10.55 18.14 3.05
N TYR A 4 -10.34 18.77 1.88
CA TYR A 4 -9.43 18.26 0.84
C TYR A 4 -7.96 18.31 1.27
N LYS A 5 -7.57 19.35 2.04
CA LYS A 5 -6.23 19.46 2.62
C LYS A 5 -5.93 18.32 3.59
N TYR A 6 -6.88 18.04 4.49
CA TYR A 6 -6.77 16.93 5.46
C TYR A 6 -6.61 15.57 4.79
N LYS A 7 -7.39 15.29 3.74
CA LYS A 7 -7.28 14.02 3.00
C LYS A 7 -5.94 13.88 2.26
N LYS A 8 -5.40 14.98 1.70
CA LYS A 8 -4.09 14.99 1.06
C LYS A 8 -2.97 14.71 2.07
N GLU A 9 -2.99 15.37 3.23
CA GLU A 9 -2.04 15.13 4.33
C GLU A 9 -2.08 13.66 4.79
N LYS A 10 -3.28 13.05 4.82
CA LYS A 10 -3.45 11.63 5.13
C LYS A 10 -2.77 10.71 4.09
N LEU A 11 -2.90 11.03 2.80
CA LEU A 11 -2.24 10.26 1.73
C LEU A 11 -0.71 10.37 1.81
N GLU A 12 -0.19 11.56 2.06
CA GLU A 12 1.25 11.81 2.22
C GLU A 12 1.83 11.09 3.46
N SER A 13 1.08 11.03 4.57
CA SER A 13 1.45 10.25 5.76
C SER A 13 1.55 8.76 5.43
N LYS A 14 0.50 8.19 4.82
CA LYS A 14 0.47 6.76 4.42
C LYS A 14 1.62 6.41 3.47
N PHE A 15 1.92 7.29 2.51
CA PHE A 15 3.04 7.10 1.59
C PHE A 15 4.40 7.16 2.29
N SER A 16 4.55 8.01 3.31
CA SER A 16 5.78 8.10 4.09
C SER A 16 5.96 6.89 5.00
N GLU A 17 4.89 6.42 5.62
CA GLU A 17 4.87 5.23 6.48
C GLU A 17 5.16 3.96 5.67
N SER A 18 4.57 3.79 4.48
CA SER A 18 4.81 2.61 3.64
C SER A 18 6.28 2.45 3.25
N LYS A 19 7.02 3.55 3.03
CA LYS A 19 8.48 3.52 2.79
C LYS A 19 9.26 2.94 3.96
N VAL A 20 8.82 3.16 5.21
CA VAL A 20 9.47 2.57 6.39
C VAL A 20 9.36 1.05 6.35
N PHE A 21 8.21 0.51 5.94
CA PHE A 21 8.01 -0.93 5.80
C PHE A 21 8.85 -1.51 4.67
N LEU A 22 8.97 -0.81 3.53
CA LEU A 22 9.87 -1.19 2.45
C LEU A 22 11.33 -1.32 2.93
N LEU A 23 11.79 -0.37 3.76
CA LEU A 23 13.14 -0.41 4.34
C LEU A 23 13.31 -1.59 5.31
N LYS A 24 12.29 -1.91 6.11
CA LYS A 24 12.30 -3.07 7.00
C LYS A 24 12.36 -4.39 6.24
N ILE A 25 11.56 -4.54 5.17
CA ILE A 25 11.61 -5.71 4.28
C ILE A 25 13.00 -5.88 3.68
N LYS A 26 13.59 -4.79 3.16
CA LYS A 26 14.96 -4.78 2.61
C LYS A 26 15.99 -5.21 3.66
N GLU A 27 15.81 -4.82 4.91
CA GLU A 27 16.70 -5.21 6.01
C GLU A 27 16.55 -6.69 6.37
N CYS A 28 15.32 -7.23 6.39
CA CYS A 28 15.10 -8.68 6.58
C CYS A 28 15.84 -9.50 5.51
N ILE A 29 15.69 -9.14 4.23
CA ILE A 29 16.37 -9.83 3.11
C ILE A 29 17.89 -9.82 3.27
N LYS A 30 18.47 -8.71 3.75
CA LYS A 30 19.92 -8.64 4.00
C LYS A 30 20.39 -9.52 5.14
N ARG A 31 19.55 -9.68 6.17
CA ARG A 31 19.90 -10.42 7.39
C ARG A 31 19.67 -11.92 7.24
N ASN A 32 18.74 -12.33 6.38
CA ASN A 32 18.42 -13.73 6.12
C ASN A 32 18.40 -14.03 4.61
N PRO A 33 19.53 -13.86 3.89
CA PRO A 33 19.56 -14.04 2.43
C PRO A 33 19.27 -15.49 1.99
N ASP A 34 19.62 -16.45 2.84
CA ASP A 34 19.48 -17.88 2.56
C ASP A 34 18.18 -18.49 3.10
N GLY A 35 17.33 -17.69 3.77
CA GLY A 35 16.03 -18.15 4.29
C GLY A 35 16.16 -19.20 5.41
N THR A 36 17.19 -19.13 6.24
CA THR A 36 17.44 -20.12 7.29
C THR A 36 16.95 -19.70 8.68
N ASP A 37 16.68 -18.39 8.86
CA ASP A 37 16.12 -17.84 10.10
C ASP A 37 14.60 -17.58 9.96
N ASP A 38 13.80 -18.55 10.40
CA ASP A 38 12.33 -18.49 10.35
C ASP A 38 11.75 -17.25 11.04
N ILE A 39 12.42 -16.70 12.06
CA ILE A 39 11.95 -15.50 12.78
C ILE A 39 12.04 -14.27 11.87
N ILE A 40 13.12 -14.18 11.10
CA ILE A 40 13.30 -13.07 10.14
C ILE A 40 12.31 -13.20 8.98
N ASP A 41 12.01 -14.42 8.55
CA ASP A 41 11.04 -14.68 7.48
C ASP A 41 9.61 -14.32 7.89
N GLU A 42 9.19 -14.71 9.10
CA GLU A 42 7.89 -14.31 9.67
C GLU A 42 7.78 -12.79 9.81
N ALA A 43 8.85 -12.13 10.27
CA ALA A 43 8.90 -10.67 10.34
C ALA A 43 8.79 -10.02 8.95
N MET A 44 9.47 -10.60 7.94
CA MET A 44 9.40 -10.13 6.55
C MET A 44 7.99 -10.25 5.98
N ILE A 45 7.32 -11.39 6.17
CA ILE A 45 5.92 -11.61 5.75
C ILE A 45 5.00 -10.59 6.41
N SER A 46 5.15 -10.37 7.72
CA SER A 46 4.37 -9.38 8.46
C SER A 46 4.56 -7.95 7.93
N TYR A 47 5.81 -7.55 7.63
CA TYR A 47 6.09 -6.25 7.03
C TYR A 47 5.56 -6.13 5.61
N PHE A 48 5.61 -7.21 4.81
CA PHE A 48 5.05 -7.24 3.47
C PHE A 48 3.53 -7.10 3.49
N ASN A 49 2.83 -7.85 4.35
CA ASN A 49 1.38 -7.71 4.52
C ASN A 49 1.00 -6.29 4.92
N SER A 50 1.72 -5.71 5.89
CA SER A 50 1.50 -4.31 6.29
C SER A 50 1.72 -3.34 5.13
N PHE A 51 2.74 -3.58 4.28
CA PHE A 51 3.01 -2.77 3.11
C PHE A 51 1.88 -2.85 2.06
N CYS A 52 1.36 -4.06 1.79
CA CYS A 52 0.20 -4.25 0.92
C CYS A 52 -1.04 -3.53 1.45
N GLU A 53 -1.31 -3.61 2.75
CA GLU A 53 -2.39 -2.86 3.37
C GLU A 53 -2.25 -1.36 3.11
N PHE A 54 -1.07 -0.77 3.29
CA PHE A 54 -0.84 0.65 2.96
C PHE A 54 -1.17 0.99 1.50
N ILE A 55 -0.86 0.10 0.55
CA ILE A 55 -1.20 0.32 -0.86
C ILE A 55 -2.71 0.40 -1.05
N ILE A 56 -3.45 -0.58 -0.52
CA ILE A 56 -4.93 -0.62 -0.59
C ILE A 56 -5.49 0.64 0.08
N ASP A 57 -5.01 0.96 1.26
CA ASP A 57 -5.40 2.12 2.05
C ASP A 57 -5.19 3.46 1.33
N MET A 58 -4.13 3.57 0.53
CA MET A 58 -3.86 4.74 -0.32
C MET A 58 -4.82 4.77 -1.51
N CYS A 59 -5.09 3.63 -2.15
CA CYS A 59 -6.07 3.50 -3.23
C CYS A 59 -7.47 3.91 -2.77
N GLU A 60 -7.92 3.41 -1.61
CA GLU A 60 -9.20 3.81 -1.01
C GLU A 60 -9.23 5.30 -0.69
N THR A 61 -8.17 5.81 -0.07
CA THR A 61 -8.08 7.25 0.25
C THR A 61 -8.20 8.09 -1.02
N TYR A 62 -7.51 7.70 -2.09
CA TYR A 62 -7.60 8.35 -3.39
C TYR A 62 -9.03 8.32 -3.94
N LEU A 63 -9.66 7.14 -4.02
CA LEU A 63 -11.03 6.99 -4.52
C LEU A 63 -12.04 7.80 -3.71
N VAL A 64 -11.88 7.85 -2.38
CA VAL A 64 -12.70 8.67 -1.47
C VAL A 64 -12.41 10.17 -1.64
N THR A 65 -11.22 10.57 -2.05
CA THR A 65 -10.91 11.99 -2.37
C THR A 65 -11.51 12.45 -3.68
N THR A 66 -11.63 11.54 -4.65
CA THR A 66 -12.12 11.84 -6.00
C THR A 66 -13.60 11.46 -6.19
N GLU A 67 -14.30 11.11 -5.12
CA GLU A 67 -15.72 10.70 -5.15
C GLU A 67 -16.02 9.47 -6.02
N ASN A 68 -15.02 8.60 -6.20
CA ASN A 68 -15.10 7.38 -7.01
C ASN A 68 -15.10 6.08 -6.18
N TYR A 69 -15.18 6.18 -4.86
CA TYR A 69 -15.18 5.01 -3.98
C TYR A 69 -16.49 4.22 -4.09
N ILE A 70 -16.36 2.90 -4.28
CA ILE A 70 -17.49 1.96 -4.32
C ILE A 70 -17.34 1.00 -3.13
N PRO A 71 -18.33 0.94 -2.21
CA PRO A 71 -18.25 0.07 -1.05
C PRO A 71 -18.32 -1.42 -1.42
N ASN A 72 -17.89 -2.29 -0.50
CA ASN A 72 -17.92 -3.76 -0.64
C ASN A 72 -17.04 -4.33 -1.76
N LYS A 73 -15.99 -3.61 -2.17
CA LYS A 73 -14.95 -4.12 -3.06
C LYS A 73 -13.82 -4.77 -2.26
N SER A 74 -13.27 -5.85 -2.80
CA SER A 74 -12.05 -6.47 -2.28
C SER A 74 -10.81 -5.61 -2.58
N GLY A 75 -9.70 -5.87 -1.88
CA GLY A 75 -8.44 -5.15 -2.09
C GLY A 75 -7.99 -5.08 -3.56
N PRO A 76 -7.95 -6.20 -4.30
CA PRO A 76 -7.61 -6.18 -5.72
C PRO A 76 -8.58 -5.33 -6.57
N GLU A 77 -9.89 -5.40 -6.29
CA GLU A 77 -10.88 -4.57 -6.99
C GLU A 77 -10.72 -3.07 -6.69
N ILE A 78 -10.28 -2.72 -5.47
CA ILE A 78 -9.96 -1.33 -5.10
C ILE A 78 -8.73 -0.85 -5.86
N ILE A 79 -7.69 -1.68 -5.99
CA ILE A 79 -6.48 -1.36 -6.75
C ILE A 79 -6.82 -1.15 -8.22
N GLU A 80 -7.58 -2.06 -8.83
CA GLU A 80 -8.03 -1.95 -10.22
C GLU A 80 -8.85 -0.68 -10.44
N LEU A 81 -9.83 -0.41 -9.57
CA LEU A 81 -10.67 0.79 -9.65
C LEU A 81 -9.83 2.06 -9.53
N SER A 82 -8.89 2.12 -8.59
CA SER A 82 -8.00 3.27 -8.46
C SER A 82 -7.12 3.49 -9.70
N SER A 83 -6.77 2.41 -10.40
CA SER A 83 -6.02 2.46 -11.65
C SER A 83 -6.85 3.02 -12.80
N ASP A 84 -8.13 2.63 -12.90
CA ASP A 84 -9.05 3.19 -13.89
C ASP A 84 -9.25 4.70 -13.74
N PHE A 85 -9.14 5.22 -12.52
CA PHE A 85 -9.18 6.66 -12.23
C PHE A 85 -7.81 7.34 -12.24
N GLY A 86 -6.72 6.62 -12.52
CA GLY A 86 -5.39 7.20 -12.78
C GLY A 86 -4.49 7.35 -11.55
N PHE A 87 -4.77 6.66 -10.44
CA PHE A 87 -3.88 6.66 -9.27
C PHE A 87 -2.63 5.79 -9.48
N ILE A 88 -2.85 4.56 -9.96
CA ILE A 88 -1.80 3.57 -10.26
C ILE A 88 -1.84 3.25 -11.76
N SER A 89 -0.69 3.05 -12.37
CA SER A 89 -0.61 2.64 -13.77
C SER A 89 -1.33 1.30 -13.99
N LYS A 90 -1.94 1.08 -15.17
CA LYS A 90 -2.58 -0.20 -15.50
C LYS A 90 -1.62 -1.39 -15.53
N GLU A 91 -0.33 -1.12 -15.69
CA GLU A 91 0.69 -2.15 -15.66
C GLU A 91 1.00 -2.57 -14.22
N ASP A 92 1.16 -1.60 -13.32
CA ASP A 92 1.52 -1.87 -11.93
C ASP A 92 0.33 -2.41 -11.13
N SER A 93 -0.89 -2.01 -11.45
CA SER A 93 -2.10 -2.54 -10.79
C SER A 93 -2.30 -4.03 -11.00
N LYS A 94 -1.77 -4.62 -12.07
CA LYS A 94 -1.86 -6.06 -12.35
C LYS A 94 -0.78 -6.89 -11.64
N LYS A 95 0.21 -6.23 -11.04
CA LYS A 95 1.32 -6.88 -10.31
C LYS A 95 1.05 -6.97 -8.80
N LEU A 96 -0.04 -6.36 -8.35
CA LEU A 96 -0.49 -6.25 -6.96
C LEU A 96 -1.76 -7.09 -6.76
#